data_AF-A0A9P7Z3F7-F1
#
_entry.id   AF-A0A9P7Z3F7-F1
#
_cell.length_a   1.000
_cell.length_b   1.000
_cell.length_c   1.000
_cell.angle_alpha   90.00
_cell.angle_beta   90.00
_cell.angle_gamma   90.00
#
_symmetry.space_group_name_H-M   'P 1'
#
loop_
_entity.id
_entity.type
_entity.pdbx_description
1 polymer ?
#
loop_
_entity_poly.entity_id
_entity_poly.type
_entity_poly.pdbx_seq_one_letter_code
_entity_poly.pdbx_strand_id
1 'polypeptide(L)'
;ILGTKTFAMLFSDTAVKDLIDKRSGIYSTRPVMCMAQDVASGGARTVLMKNGPLWRKYYKLINDMLNIRASVSYVPYQDLENKQMLVGLLESPEKFHHHIRCHTKFLATQMIFGFRTQHIDYPKDRIAYRSEIGIWSLRCSASGAASQVLGFLPVLRKLPTFLRLDHCHAQELHGKERVLHFGHRIPSLEAYGKLNMLDQRDQPP
;
A
#
# COMPACT_ATOMS: atom_id res chain seq x y z
N ILE A 1 -15.20 -1.26 -28.48
CA ILE A 1 -14.76 -2.61 -28.06
C ILE A 1 -13.24 -2.59 -28.05
N LEU A 2 -12.60 -2.78 -26.88
CA LEU A 2 -11.13 -2.81 -26.79
C LEU A 2 -10.72 -4.26 -26.49
N GLY A 3 -10.35 -5.01 -27.54
CA GLY A 3 -10.17 -6.46 -27.46
C GLY A 3 -11.48 -7.21 -27.15
N THR A 4 -11.46 -8.16 -26.22
CA THR A 4 -12.63 -8.97 -25.82
C THR A 4 -13.42 -8.42 -24.63
N LYS A 5 -13.05 -7.25 -24.11
CA LYS A 5 -13.66 -6.68 -22.89
C LYS A 5 -14.57 -5.49 -23.20
N THR A 6 -15.75 -5.48 -22.59
CA THR A 6 -16.70 -4.36 -22.64
C THR A 6 -16.40 -3.37 -21.52
N PHE A 7 -16.31 -2.10 -21.87
CA PHE A 7 -16.20 -0.99 -20.93
C PHE A 7 -17.46 -0.15 -21.02
N ALA A 8 -18.04 0.19 -19.87
CA ALA A 8 -19.15 1.14 -19.77
C ALA A 8 -18.64 2.40 -19.06
N MET A 9 -18.89 3.56 -19.66
CA MET A 9 -18.56 4.85 -19.06
C MET A 9 -19.82 5.42 -18.42
N LEU A 10 -19.71 5.83 -17.15
CA LEU A 10 -20.82 6.41 -16.39
C LEU A 10 -20.68 7.93 -16.41
N PHE A 11 -21.70 8.61 -16.92
CA PHE A 11 -21.72 10.08 -17.00
C PHE A 11 -22.79 10.73 -16.11
N SER A 12 -23.75 9.95 -15.60
CA SER A 12 -24.84 10.44 -14.75
C SER A 12 -24.56 10.17 -13.29
N ASP A 13 -24.83 11.15 -12.42
CA ASP A 13 -24.69 11.04 -10.96
C ASP A 13 -25.60 9.94 -10.38
N THR A 14 -26.82 9.83 -10.90
CA THR A 14 -27.79 8.78 -10.54
C THR A 14 -27.25 7.39 -10.84
N ALA A 15 -26.67 7.19 -12.03
CA ALA A 15 -26.07 5.92 -12.44
C ALA A 15 -24.84 5.58 -11.60
N VAL A 16 -24.02 6.59 -11.25
CA VAL A 16 -22.86 6.41 -10.38
C VAL A 16 -23.30 5.97 -8.98
N LYS A 17 -24.28 6.66 -8.39
CA LYS A 17 -24.78 6.31 -7.05
C LYS A 17 -25.44 4.92 -7.04
N ASP A 18 -26.24 4.60 -8.04
CA ASP A 18 -26.92 3.30 -8.09
C ASP A 18 -25.94 2.13 -8.29
N LEU A 19 -24.90 2.30 -9.11
CA LEU A 19 -23.95 1.24 -9.42
C LEU A 19 -22.82 1.12 -8.38
N ILE A 20 -22.25 2.25 -7.95
CA ILE A 20 -21.10 2.25 -7.04
C ILE A 20 -21.51 2.11 -5.59
N ASP A 21 -22.62 2.73 -5.16
CA ASP A 21 -23.05 2.72 -3.75
C ASP A 21 -24.04 1.58 -3.50
N LYS A 22 -25.25 1.69 -4.09
CA LYS A 22 -26.34 0.72 -3.83
C LYS A 22 -26.01 -0.70 -4.31
N ARG A 23 -25.31 -0.83 -5.44
CA ARG A 23 -24.91 -2.13 -6.02
C ARG A 23 -23.42 -2.41 -5.91
N SER A 24 -22.75 -1.78 -4.94
CA SER A 24 -21.32 -1.93 -4.67
C SER A 24 -20.87 -3.39 -4.60
N GLY A 25 -21.64 -4.28 -3.97
CA GLY A 25 -21.33 -5.70 -3.83
C GLY A 25 -21.14 -6.45 -5.16
N ILE A 26 -21.81 -6.01 -6.22
CA ILE A 26 -21.76 -6.64 -7.56
C ILE A 26 -20.63 -6.01 -8.39
N TYR A 27 -20.55 -4.68 -8.42
CA TYR A 27 -19.67 -3.94 -9.33
C TYR A 27 -18.30 -3.58 -8.76
N SER A 28 -18.04 -3.79 -7.47
CA SER A 28 -16.77 -3.40 -6.85
C SER A 28 -15.59 -4.33 -7.17
N THR A 29 -15.81 -5.39 -7.96
CA THR A 29 -14.73 -6.31 -8.35
C THR A 29 -13.73 -5.64 -9.28
N ARG A 30 -12.43 -5.73 -8.96
CA ARG A 30 -11.36 -5.17 -9.78
C ARG A 30 -11.11 -6.01 -11.04
N PRO A 31 -10.84 -5.37 -12.20
CA PRO A 31 -10.44 -6.10 -13.40
C PRO A 31 -9.12 -6.82 -13.19
N VAL A 32 -8.91 -7.92 -13.91
CA VAL A 32 -7.64 -8.67 -13.85
C VAL A 32 -6.50 -7.82 -14.41
N MET A 33 -5.53 -7.52 -13.55
CA MET A 33 -4.31 -6.78 -13.89
C MET A 33 -3.11 -7.69 -13.71
N CYS A 34 -2.71 -8.41 -14.78
CA CYS A 34 -1.71 -9.46 -14.67
C CYS A 34 -0.34 -8.96 -14.19
N MET A 35 0.14 -7.81 -14.69
CA MET A 35 1.43 -7.29 -14.25
C MET A 35 1.35 -6.70 -12.84
N ALA A 36 0.37 -5.84 -12.60
CA ALA A 36 0.28 -5.13 -11.34
C ALA A 36 -0.11 -6.03 -10.15
N GLN A 37 -1.16 -6.84 -10.31
CA GLN A 37 -1.69 -7.67 -9.24
C GLN A 37 -0.95 -9.00 -9.11
N ASP A 38 -0.71 -9.70 -10.21
CA ASP A 38 -0.16 -11.07 -10.12
C ASP A 38 1.36 -11.04 -9.96
N VAL A 39 2.07 -10.20 -10.73
CA VAL A 39 3.55 -10.20 -10.77
C VAL A 39 4.15 -9.23 -9.74
N ALA A 40 3.82 -7.93 -9.82
CA ALA A 40 4.41 -6.92 -8.95
C ALA A 40 3.90 -7.01 -7.50
N SER A 41 2.66 -7.46 -7.30
CA SER A 41 2.03 -7.53 -5.98
C SER A 41 1.97 -8.94 -5.38
N GLY A 42 2.25 -9.98 -6.17
CA GLY A 42 2.07 -11.38 -5.73
C GLY A 42 0.65 -11.69 -5.24
N GLY A 43 -0.35 -10.96 -5.72
CA GLY A 43 -1.75 -11.07 -5.29
C GLY A 43 -2.09 -10.42 -3.95
N ALA A 44 -1.13 -9.81 -3.24
CA ALA A 44 -1.31 -9.39 -1.85
C ALA A 44 -1.70 -7.91 -1.65
N ARG A 45 -1.66 -7.07 -2.70
CA ARG A 45 -2.05 -5.66 -2.58
C ARG A 45 -3.57 -5.50 -2.49
N THR A 46 -4.04 -4.95 -1.38
CA THR A 46 -5.47 -4.79 -1.08
C THR A 46 -6.23 -3.91 -2.06
N VAL A 47 -5.59 -2.88 -2.61
CA VAL A 47 -6.17 -1.94 -3.59
C VAL A 47 -6.49 -2.61 -4.93
N LEU A 48 -5.66 -3.57 -5.34
CA LEU A 48 -5.71 -4.24 -6.64
C LEU A 48 -6.35 -5.63 -6.56
N MET A 49 -6.59 -6.13 -5.34
CA MET A 49 -7.19 -7.43 -5.09
C MET A 49 -8.67 -7.45 -5.48
N LYS A 50 -9.10 -8.59 -6.03
CA LYS A 50 -10.51 -8.84 -6.35
C LYS A 50 -11.33 -8.97 -5.08
N ASN A 51 -12.60 -8.56 -5.17
CA ASN A 51 -13.56 -8.78 -4.10
C ASN A 51 -13.74 -10.29 -3.86
N GLY A 52 -13.35 -10.74 -2.67
CA GLY A 52 -13.43 -12.13 -2.25
C GLY A 52 -13.19 -12.27 -0.76
N PRO A 53 -13.21 -13.51 -0.22
CA PRO A 53 -13.03 -13.74 1.21
C PRO A 53 -11.71 -13.20 1.75
N LEU A 54 -10.62 -13.31 0.96
CA LEU A 54 -9.31 -12.77 1.33
C LEU A 54 -9.35 -11.24 1.45
N TRP A 55 -9.95 -10.56 0.47
CA TRP A 55 -10.13 -9.11 0.49
C TRP A 55 -10.91 -8.64 1.70
N ARG A 56 -12.00 -9.32 2.06
CA ARG A 56 -12.78 -9.00 3.26
C ARG A 56 -11.97 -9.16 4.55
N LYS A 57 -11.12 -10.20 4.64
CA LYS A 57 -10.22 -10.39 5.79
C LYS A 57 -9.22 -9.24 5.91
N TYR A 58 -8.56 -8.85 4.82
CA TYR A 58 -7.63 -7.72 4.81
C TYR A 58 -8.33 -6.41 5.18
N TYR A 59 -9.51 -6.13 4.60
CA TYR A 59 -10.26 -4.92 4.90
C TYR A 59 -10.74 -4.88 6.35
N LYS A 60 -11.14 -6.01 6.92
CA LYS A 60 -11.46 -6.11 8.35
C LYS A 60 -10.25 -5.71 9.20
N LEU A 61 -9.07 -6.26 8.92
CA LEU A 61 -7.84 -5.89 9.64
C LEU A 61 -7.50 -4.40 9.51
N ILE A 62 -7.60 -3.84 8.30
CA ILE A 62 -7.36 -2.41 8.07
C ILE A 62 -8.35 -1.56 8.86
N ASN A 63 -9.64 -1.92 8.81
CA ASN A 63 -10.68 -1.22 9.56
C ASN A 63 -10.47 -1.35 11.07
N ASP A 64 -10.04 -2.50 11.57
CA ASP A 64 -9.76 -2.71 12.99
C ASP A 64 -8.57 -1.84 13.46
N MET A 65 -7.56 -1.64 12.61
CA MET A 65 -6.43 -0.74 12.90
C MET A 65 -6.79 0.74 12.77
N LEU A 66 -7.66 1.13 11.83
CA LEU A 66 -7.97 2.53 11.52
C LEU A 66 -9.33 2.98 12.04
N ASN A 67 -10.01 2.18 12.86
CA ASN A 67 -11.29 2.58 13.45
C ASN A 67 -11.11 3.78 14.40
N ILE A 68 -12.22 4.41 14.75
CA ILE A 68 -12.23 5.62 15.60
C ILE A 68 -11.54 5.37 16.95
N ARG A 69 -11.72 4.19 17.56
CA ARG A 69 -11.13 3.85 18.87
C ARG A 69 -9.62 3.71 18.78
N ALA A 70 -9.11 3.01 17.77
CA ALA A 70 -7.69 2.86 17.50
C ALA A 70 -7.06 4.20 17.10
N SER A 71 -7.78 5.03 16.34
CA SER A 71 -7.31 6.35 15.89
C SER A 71 -6.96 7.30 17.03
N VAL A 72 -7.66 7.21 18.17
CA VAL A 72 -7.34 8.00 19.37
C VAL A 72 -5.92 7.71 19.87
N SER A 73 -5.47 6.45 19.81
CA SER A 73 -4.10 6.10 20.21
C SER A 73 -3.03 6.67 19.28
N TYR A 74 -3.41 7.14 18.08
CA TYR A 74 -2.47 7.72 17.11
C TYR A 74 -2.28 9.22 17.26
N VAL A 75 -3.11 9.91 18.05
CA VAL A 75 -3.04 11.36 18.27
C VAL A 75 -1.65 11.81 18.77
N PRO A 76 -1.01 11.13 19.75
CA PRO A 76 0.33 11.52 20.20
C PRO A 76 1.39 11.41 19.09
N TYR A 77 1.29 10.40 18.22
CA TYR A 77 2.20 10.25 17.09
C TYR A 77 1.99 11.34 16.04
N GLN A 78 0.72 11.71 15.77
CA GLN A 78 0.41 12.82 14.86
C GLN A 78 0.95 14.15 15.40
N ASP A 79 0.78 14.44 16.68
CA ASP A 79 1.27 15.67 17.31
C ASP A 79 2.81 15.76 17.27
N LEU A 80 3.50 14.65 17.54
CA LEU A 80 4.96 14.59 17.43
C LEU A 80 5.45 14.90 16.01
N GLU A 81 4.89 14.23 15.01
CA GLU A 81 5.28 14.41 13.61
C GLU A 81 4.84 15.78 13.05
N ASN A 82 3.75 16.35 13.57
CA ASN A 82 3.32 17.71 13.24
C ASN A 82 4.33 18.74 13.76
N LYS A 83 4.75 18.63 15.02
CA LYS A 83 5.75 19.53 15.62
C LYS A 83 7.06 19.48 14.86
N GLN A 84 7.55 18.29 14.51
CA GLN A 84 8.77 18.14 13.72
C GLN A 84 8.63 18.79 12.33
N MET A 85 7.49 18.59 11.65
CA MET A 85 7.24 19.23 10.36
C MET A 85 7.22 20.76 10.47
N LEU A 86 6.58 21.30 11.50
CA LEU A 86 6.49 22.75 11.72
C LEU A 86 7.87 23.36 12.02
N VAL A 87 8.69 22.70 12.84
CA VAL A 87 10.09 23.14 13.08
C VAL A 87 10.88 23.12 11.78
N GLY A 88 10.80 22.04 10.99
CA GLY A 88 11.48 21.97 9.69
C GLY A 88 11.04 23.05 8.72
N LEU A 89 9.74 23.41 8.73
CA LEU A 89 9.19 24.50 7.92
C LEU A 89 9.68 25.89 8.36
N LEU A 90 9.90 26.10 9.66
CA LEU A 90 10.48 27.34 10.19
C LEU A 90 11.95 27.49 9.80
N GLU A 91 12.71 26.39 9.81
CA GLU A 91 14.14 26.38 9.46
C GLU A 91 14.39 26.46 7.94
N SER A 92 13.55 25.81 7.14
CA SER A 92 13.73 25.66 5.68
C SER A 92 12.39 25.68 4.93
N PRO A 93 11.72 26.84 4.86
CA PRO A 93 10.41 26.97 4.22
C PRO A 93 10.45 26.63 2.72
N GLU A 94 11.59 26.79 2.05
CA GLU A 94 11.79 26.43 0.64
C GLU A 94 11.64 24.92 0.38
N LYS A 95 11.76 24.09 1.42
CA LYS A 95 11.60 22.63 1.38
C LYS A 95 10.20 22.17 1.79
N PHE A 96 9.18 23.00 1.65
CA PHE A 96 7.78 22.69 2.02
C PHE A 96 7.30 21.29 1.60
N HIS A 97 7.46 20.93 0.33
CA HIS A 97 7.04 19.62 -0.19
C HIS A 97 7.80 18.45 0.43
N HIS A 98 9.07 18.66 0.78
CA HIS A 98 9.88 17.65 1.44
C HIS A 98 9.34 17.40 2.85
N HIS A 99 9.09 18.47 3.63
CA HIS A 99 8.58 18.36 5.01
C HIS A 99 7.23 17.64 5.09
N ILE A 100 6.29 17.93 4.18
CA ILE A 100 5.01 17.21 4.11
C ILE A 100 5.20 15.73 3.76
N ARG A 101 6.10 15.44 2.83
CA ARG A 101 6.44 14.06 2.46
C ARG A 101 7.07 13.31 3.64
N CYS A 102 7.96 13.94 4.40
CA CYS A 102 8.55 13.38 5.62
C CYS A 102 7.46 13.06 6.64
N HIS A 103 6.64 14.04 6.98
CA HIS A 103 5.56 13.92 7.95
C HIS A 103 4.67 12.70 7.65
N THR A 104 4.18 12.60 6.41
CA THR A 104 3.31 11.50 6.00
C THR A 104 4.01 10.14 6.07
N LYS A 105 5.29 10.08 5.66
CA LYS A 105 6.09 8.84 5.67
C LYS A 105 6.39 8.36 7.08
N PHE A 106 6.79 9.26 7.97
CA PHE A 106 7.14 8.93 9.35
C PHE A 106 5.90 8.50 10.12
N LEU A 107 4.81 9.24 10.01
CA LEU A 107 3.54 8.88 10.62
C LEU A 107 3.04 7.51 10.14
N ALA A 108 3.03 7.26 8.82
CA ALA A 108 2.59 5.97 8.27
C ALA A 108 3.48 4.80 8.71
N THR A 109 4.79 5.02 8.82
CA THR A 109 5.73 3.99 9.29
C THR A 109 5.50 3.65 10.75
N GLN A 110 5.35 4.67 11.59
CA GLN A 110 5.06 4.52 13.01
C GLN A 110 3.77 3.72 13.22
N MET A 111 2.70 4.05 12.50
CA MET A 111 1.42 3.36 12.62
C MET A 111 1.46 1.91 12.11
N ILE A 112 2.18 1.63 11.02
CA ILE A 112 2.16 0.31 10.36
C ILE A 112 3.16 -0.67 10.98
N PHE A 113 4.31 -0.19 11.43
CA PHE A 113 5.42 -1.02 11.91
C PHE A 113 5.79 -0.78 13.37
N GLY A 114 5.27 0.26 14.01
CA GLY A 114 5.52 0.55 15.42
C GLY A 114 6.89 1.18 15.73
N PHE A 115 7.68 1.56 14.72
CA PHE A 115 8.97 2.21 14.92
C PHE A 115 9.06 3.56 14.19
N ARG A 116 9.85 4.46 14.77
CA ARG A 116 10.02 5.82 14.27
C ARG A 116 11.27 5.93 13.43
N THR A 117 11.14 6.60 12.30
CA THR A 117 12.26 6.94 11.40
C THR A 117 12.63 8.39 11.63
N GLN A 118 13.91 8.70 11.82
CA GLN A 118 14.35 10.06 12.15
C GLN A 118 14.89 10.82 10.93
N HIS A 119 15.29 10.12 9.86
CA HIS A 119 15.84 10.72 8.65
C HIS A 119 15.42 9.95 7.39
N ILE A 120 15.10 10.67 6.32
CA ILE A 120 14.80 10.06 5.02
C ILE A 120 16.06 9.40 4.40
N ASP A 121 17.23 9.97 4.67
CA ASP A 121 18.49 9.63 3.99
C ASP A 121 19.32 8.56 4.70
N TYR A 122 18.81 7.98 5.80
CA TYR A 122 19.50 6.84 6.39
C TYR A 122 19.47 5.67 5.39
N PRO A 123 20.64 5.11 4.99
CA PRO A 123 20.69 4.01 4.03
C PRO A 123 19.95 2.75 4.52
N LYS A 124 19.71 2.67 5.83
CA LYS A 124 18.96 1.59 6.51
C LYS A 124 17.46 1.86 6.61
N ASP A 125 17.01 3.10 6.36
CA ASP A 125 15.60 3.48 6.43
C ASP A 125 14.94 3.18 5.07
N ARG A 126 14.78 1.87 4.86
CA ARG A 126 14.22 1.17 3.69
C ARG A 126 12.76 1.54 3.34
N ILE A 127 12.24 2.61 3.93
CA ILE A 127 10.90 3.16 3.73
C ILE A 127 10.87 4.10 2.51
N ALA A 128 11.98 4.78 2.19
CA ALA A 128 12.12 5.52 0.93
C ALA A 128 11.87 4.59 -0.28
N TYR A 129 12.35 3.34 -0.19
CA TYR A 129 12.15 2.29 -1.20
C TYR A 129 10.66 1.91 -1.40
N ARG A 130 9.82 2.01 -0.35
CA ARG A 130 8.36 1.74 -0.46
C ARG A 130 7.65 2.76 -1.34
N SER A 131 8.12 4.03 -1.36
CA SER A 131 7.54 5.04 -2.24
C SER A 131 7.87 4.76 -3.70
N GLU A 132 9.09 4.34 -4.02
CA GLU A 132 9.47 4.03 -5.39
C GLU A 132 8.79 2.76 -5.92
N ILE A 133 8.73 1.67 -5.15
CA ILE A 133 8.01 0.44 -5.55
C ILE A 133 6.49 0.69 -5.65
N GLY A 134 5.91 1.41 -4.70
CA GLY A 134 4.48 1.77 -4.72
C GLY A 134 4.12 2.62 -5.93
N ILE A 135 4.95 3.62 -6.26
CA ILE A 135 4.78 4.46 -7.44
C ILE A 135 5.07 3.67 -8.72
N TRP A 136 6.05 2.76 -8.73
CA TRP A 136 6.37 1.95 -9.91
C TRP A 136 5.28 0.91 -10.19
N SER A 137 4.80 0.18 -9.18
CA SER A 137 3.65 -0.72 -9.31
C SER A 137 2.39 0.01 -9.78
N LEU A 138 2.14 1.23 -9.28
CA LEU A 138 1.05 2.09 -9.77
C LEU A 138 1.29 2.55 -11.22
N ARG A 139 2.52 2.94 -11.60
CA ARG A 139 2.88 3.28 -12.99
C ARG A 139 2.67 2.11 -13.94
N CYS A 140 3.05 0.90 -13.54
CA CYS A 140 2.76 -0.31 -14.29
C CYS A 140 1.26 -0.65 -14.33
N SER A 141 0.48 -0.25 -13.33
CA SER A 141 -0.97 -0.46 -13.28
C SER A 141 -1.73 0.53 -14.17
N ALA A 142 -1.31 1.79 -14.19
CA ALA A 142 -2.06 2.90 -14.78
C ALA A 142 -1.54 3.32 -16.16
N SER A 143 -0.25 3.14 -16.46
CA SER A 143 0.42 3.86 -17.57
C SER A 143 1.34 2.99 -18.43
N GLY A 144 1.60 1.73 -18.07
CA GLY A 144 2.39 0.84 -18.90
C GLY A 144 1.62 0.43 -20.16
N ALA A 145 1.95 0.98 -21.33
CA ALA A 145 1.36 0.54 -22.60
C ALA A 145 1.48 -0.99 -22.76
N ALA A 146 2.63 -1.57 -22.37
CA ALA A 146 2.85 -3.02 -22.37
C ALA A 146 1.95 -3.79 -21.40
N SER A 147 1.68 -3.26 -20.20
CA SER A 147 0.83 -3.94 -19.21
C SER A 147 -0.65 -3.88 -19.60
N GLN A 148 -1.09 -2.79 -20.22
CA GLN A 148 -2.43 -2.68 -20.77
C GLN A 148 -2.60 -3.60 -21.99
N VAL A 149 -1.62 -3.67 -22.88
CA VAL A 149 -1.61 -4.59 -24.04
C VAL A 149 -1.71 -6.06 -23.59
N LEU A 150 -0.97 -6.47 -22.55
CA LEU A 150 -1.12 -7.80 -21.94
C LEU A 150 -2.49 -8.04 -21.28
N GLY A 151 -3.15 -6.96 -20.87
CA GLY A 151 -4.51 -6.96 -20.36
C GLY A 151 -5.56 -7.26 -21.44
N PHE A 152 -5.33 -6.78 -22.67
CA PHE A 152 -6.23 -6.90 -23.83
C PHE A 152 -5.98 -8.15 -24.68
N LEU A 153 -4.72 -8.56 -24.85
CA LEU A 153 -4.31 -9.70 -25.65
C LEU A 153 -3.84 -10.85 -24.75
N PRO A 154 -4.74 -11.75 -24.31
CA PRO A 154 -4.38 -12.84 -23.40
C PRO A 154 -3.37 -13.82 -24.00
N VAL A 155 -3.25 -13.90 -25.33
CA VAL A 155 -2.25 -14.72 -26.03
C VAL A 155 -0.83 -14.30 -25.66
N LEU A 156 -0.57 -13.00 -25.50
CA LEU A 156 0.74 -12.47 -25.12
C LEU A 156 1.16 -12.85 -23.68
N ARG A 157 0.24 -13.34 -22.85
CA ARG A 157 0.56 -13.85 -21.50
C ARG A 157 1.29 -15.18 -21.53
N LYS A 158 1.11 -15.97 -22.60
CA LYS A 158 1.77 -17.26 -22.79
C LYS A 158 3.23 -17.12 -23.25
N LEU A 159 3.68 -15.89 -23.55
CA LEU A 159 5.06 -15.64 -23.93
C LEU A 159 6.01 -15.93 -22.76
N PRO A 160 7.18 -16.52 -23.04
CA PRO A 160 8.19 -16.76 -22.02
C PRO A 160 8.68 -15.44 -21.41
N THR A 161 9.11 -15.52 -20.14
CA THR A 161 9.39 -14.36 -19.28
C THR A 161 10.37 -13.35 -19.88
N PHE A 162 11.31 -13.79 -20.72
CA PHE A 162 12.31 -12.92 -21.35
C PHE A 162 11.74 -11.97 -22.41
N LEU A 163 10.62 -12.31 -23.06
CA LEU A 163 9.94 -11.45 -24.06
C LEU A 163 8.96 -10.47 -23.41
N ARG A 164 8.61 -10.69 -22.14
CA ARG A 164 7.72 -9.82 -21.39
C ARG A 164 8.55 -8.70 -20.76
N LEU A 165 8.77 -7.64 -21.53
CA LEU A 165 9.34 -6.39 -21.03
C LEU A 165 8.62 -6.00 -19.73
N ASP A 166 9.39 -5.55 -18.74
CA ASP A 166 8.98 -5.22 -17.36
C ASP A 166 8.67 -6.40 -16.42
N HIS A 167 8.58 -7.65 -16.88
CA HIS A 167 8.25 -8.78 -16.00
C HIS A 167 9.37 -9.11 -14.99
N CYS A 168 10.60 -9.24 -15.49
CA CYS A 168 11.76 -9.57 -14.65
C CYS A 168 11.97 -8.49 -13.58
N HIS A 169 11.90 -7.23 -13.99
CA HIS A 169 12.02 -6.10 -13.08
C HIS A 169 10.88 -6.06 -12.04
N ALA A 170 9.64 -6.32 -12.45
CA ALA A 170 8.51 -6.41 -11.53
C ALA A 170 8.68 -7.53 -10.49
N GLN A 171 9.22 -8.70 -10.90
CA GLN A 171 9.51 -9.80 -9.98
C GLN A 171 10.65 -9.47 -9.01
N GLU A 172 11.72 -8.83 -9.49
CA GLU A 172 12.83 -8.39 -8.66
C GLU A 172 12.37 -7.39 -7.60
N LEU A 173 11.56 -6.41 -8.01
CA LEU A 173 10.96 -5.44 -7.09
C LEU A 173 10.05 -6.10 -6.06
N HIS A 174 9.23 -7.06 -6.48
CA HIS A 174 8.38 -7.82 -5.57
C HIS A 174 9.22 -8.60 -4.53
N GLY A 175 10.32 -9.21 -4.96
CA GLY A 175 11.27 -9.89 -4.08
C GLY A 175 11.86 -8.95 -3.02
N LYS A 176 12.34 -7.78 -3.45
CA LYS A 176 12.86 -6.75 -2.54
C LYS A 176 11.78 -6.24 -1.59
N GLU A 177 10.58 -5.97 -2.07
CA GLU A 177 9.44 -5.53 -1.25
C GLU A 177 9.09 -6.54 -0.16
N ARG A 178 9.02 -7.83 -0.50
CA ARG A 178 8.72 -8.90 0.46
C ARG A 178 9.74 -8.95 1.58
N VAL A 179 11.03 -8.93 1.24
CA VAL A 179 12.11 -8.97 2.24
C VAL A 179 12.01 -7.78 3.20
N LEU A 180 11.68 -6.60 2.69
CA LEU A 180 11.48 -5.40 3.52
C LEU A 180 10.26 -5.52 4.43
N HIS A 181 9.12 -5.95 3.88
CA HIS A 181 7.87 -6.02 4.62
C HIS A 181 7.89 -7.06 5.74
N PHE A 182 8.50 -8.23 5.50
CA PHE A 182 8.62 -9.30 6.49
C PHE A 182 9.81 -9.08 7.44
N GLY A 183 10.93 -8.54 6.94
CA GLY A 183 12.12 -8.29 7.75
C GLY A 183 11.92 -7.28 8.88
N HIS A 184 10.96 -6.36 8.76
CA HIS A 184 10.64 -5.40 9.84
C HIS A 184 9.48 -5.86 10.73
N ARG A 185 8.54 -6.65 10.19
CA ARG A 185 7.38 -7.13 10.95
C ARG A 185 7.72 -8.22 11.96
N ILE A 186 8.61 -9.15 11.61
CA ILE A 186 8.91 -10.28 12.50
C ILE A 186 9.61 -9.81 13.80
N PRO A 187 10.65 -8.95 13.75
CA PRO A 187 11.30 -8.47 14.97
C PRO A 187 10.41 -7.56 15.81
N SER A 188 9.55 -6.73 15.18
CA SER A 188 8.61 -5.86 15.91
C SER A 188 7.53 -6.68 16.62
N LEU A 189 7.01 -7.74 16.00
CA LEU A 189 6.05 -8.65 16.63
C LEU A 189 6.68 -9.45 17.77
N GLU A 190 7.93 -9.89 17.64
CA GLU A 190 8.67 -10.54 18.73
C GLU A 190 8.93 -9.58 19.90
N ALA A 191 9.30 -8.33 19.61
CA ALA A 191 9.46 -7.30 20.64
C ALA A 191 8.12 -7.00 21.34
N TYR A 192 7.03 -6.88 20.58
CA TYR A 192 5.68 -6.65 21.14
C TYR A 192 5.19 -7.83 21.98
N GLY A 193 5.43 -9.06 21.52
CA GLY A 193 5.12 -10.28 22.26
C GLY A 193 5.87 -10.35 23.59
N LYS A 194 7.13 -9.91 23.62
CA LYS A 194 7.93 -9.81 24.86
C LYS A 194 7.43 -8.69 25.78
N LEU A 195 7.04 -7.53 25.24
CA LEU A 195 6.49 -6.42 26.03
C LEU A 195 5.16 -6.78 26.70
N ASN A 196 4.24 -7.43 25.98
CA ASN A 196 2.98 -7.90 26.55
C ASN A 196 3.17 -8.99 27.62
N MET A 197 4.24 -9.80 27.53
CA MET A 197 4.58 -10.77 28.58
C MET A 197 5.24 -10.14 29.83
N LEU A 198 5.77 -8.93 29.72
CA LEU A 198 6.31 -8.18 30.86
C LEU A 198 5.19 -7.41 31.57
N ASP A 199 4.28 -6.80 30.81
CA ASP A 199 3.10 -6.08 31.34
C ASP A 199 2.15 -7.00 32.13
N GLN A 200 2.10 -8.29 31.78
CA GLN A 200 1.33 -9.31 32.54
C GLN A 200 2.01 -9.79 33.84
N ARG A 201 3.29 -9.46 34.09
CA ARG A 201 3.97 -9.81 35.35
C ARG A 201 3.86 -8.73 36.42
N ASP A 202 3.52 -7.50 36.02
CA ASP A 202 3.42 -6.34 36.92
C ASP A 202 1.97 -6.05 37.37
N GLN A 203 1.01 -6.93 37.03
CA GLN A 203 -0.34 -6.86 37.60
C GLN A 203 -0.35 -7.52 38.99
N PRO A 204 -0.68 -6.79 40.08
CA PRO A 204 -0.81 -7.39 41.40
C PRO A 204 -1.98 -8.40 41.43
N PRO A 205 -1.92 -9.40 42.33
CA PRO A 205 -2.88 -10.51 42.40
C PRO A 205 -4.31 -10.06 42.70
#